data_AF-A0A932KGH8-F1
#
_entry.id   AF-A0A932KGH8-F1
#
_cell.length_a   1.000
_cell.length_b   1.000
_cell.length_c   1.000
_cell.angle_alpha   90.00
_cell.angle_beta   90.00
_cell.angle_gamma   90.00
#
_symmetry.space_group_name_H-M   'P 1'
#
loop_
_entity.id
_entity.type
_entity.pdbx_description
1 polymer ?
#
loop_
_entity_poly.entity_id
_entity_poly.type
_entity_poly.pdbx_seq_one_letter_code
_entity_poly.pdbx_strand_id
1 'polypeptide(L)'
;MSNTINYTDAPSDIEQALERAVVVSDLLPSPSELVSKGEKEKITIAVDKHSLDLFKKYAKRHNTKYQPMINGVLSSYADKFLNK
;
A
#
# COMPACT_ATOMS: atom_id res chain seq x y z
N MET A 1 7.34 -24.48 -23.85
CA MET A 1 8.29 -23.66 -24.62
C MET A 1 8.62 -22.45 -23.76
N SER A 2 9.88 -22.27 -23.36
CA SER A 2 10.33 -21.12 -22.56
C SER A 2 10.62 -19.95 -23.47
N ASN A 3 9.90 -18.83 -23.31
CA ASN A 3 10.23 -17.59 -24.00
C ASN A 3 11.47 -16.99 -23.36
N THR A 4 12.60 -17.01 -24.06
CA THR A 4 13.81 -16.29 -23.67
C THR A 4 13.58 -14.80 -23.91
N ILE A 5 13.44 -14.02 -22.84
CA ILE A 5 13.37 -12.56 -22.93
C ILE A 5 14.80 -12.05 -23.10
N ASN A 6 15.11 -11.48 -24.27
CA ASN A 6 16.38 -10.81 -24.50
C ASN A 6 16.28 -9.38 -23.98
N TYR A 7 16.98 -9.11 -22.87
CA TYR A 7 17.09 -7.74 -22.36
C TYR A 7 18.11 -6.99 -23.21
N THR A 8 17.69 -5.84 -23.75
CA THR A 8 18.56 -4.90 -24.44
C THR A 8 19.04 -3.82 -23.48
N ASP A 9 20.22 -3.28 -23.74
CA ASP A 9 20.78 -2.17 -22.96
C ASP A 9 19.84 -0.97 -22.93
N ALA A 10 19.96 -0.17 -21.87
CA ALA A 10 19.14 1.01 -21.68
C ALA A 10 19.45 2.06 -22.77
N PRO A 11 18.43 2.77 -23.30
CA PRO A 11 18.64 3.91 -24.17
C PRO A 11 19.54 4.99 -23.54
N SER A 12 20.35 5.67 -24.35
CA SER A 12 21.40 6.59 -23.88
C SER A 12 20.89 7.78 -23.05
N ASP A 13 19.63 8.17 -23.22
CA ASP A 13 18.95 9.19 -22.42
C ASP A 13 18.67 8.71 -20.99
N ILE A 14 18.38 7.42 -20.80
CA ILE A 14 18.19 6.81 -19.48
C ILE A 14 19.55 6.70 -18.75
N GLU A 15 20.60 6.30 -19.46
CA GLU A 15 21.96 6.21 -18.89
C GLU A 15 22.44 7.57 -18.36
N GLN A 16 22.27 8.63 -19.14
CA GLN A 16 22.64 9.98 -18.74
C GLN A 16 21.78 10.51 -17.56
N ALA A 17 20.53 10.05 -17.46
CA ALA A 17 19.67 10.38 -16.31
C ALA A 17 20.14 9.69 -15.02
N LEU A 18 20.71 8.49 -15.11
CA LEU A 18 21.28 7.78 -13.94
C LEU A 18 22.47 8.50 -13.33
N GLU A 19 23.31 9.18 -14.14
CA GLU A 19 24.45 9.95 -13.62
C GLU A 19 24.03 11.09 -12.68
N ARG A 20 22.79 11.58 -12.83
CA ARG A 20 22.21 12.65 -12.01
C ARG A 20 21.25 12.12 -10.94
N ALA A 21 21.06 10.80 -10.86
CA ALA A 21 20.15 10.19 -9.90
C ALA A 21 20.77 10.18 -8.49
N VAL A 22 19.91 10.29 -7.49
CA VAL A 22 20.31 10.12 -6.09
C VAL A 22 20.28 8.63 -5.78
N VAL A 23 21.41 8.08 -5.32
CA VAL A 23 21.48 6.68 -4.87
C VAL A 23 20.63 6.54 -3.61
N VAL A 24 19.52 5.83 -3.72
CA VAL A 24 18.70 5.42 -2.58
C VAL A 24 19.10 3.99 -2.25
N SER A 25 19.41 3.70 -0.98
CA SER A 25 19.60 2.32 -0.49
C SER A 25 18.38 1.47 -0.85
N ASP A 26 18.54 0.17 -1.12
CA ASP A 26 17.42 -0.71 -1.43
C ASP A 26 16.42 -0.74 -0.27
N LEU A 27 15.37 0.09 -0.35
CA LEU A 27 14.37 0.32 0.70
C LEU A 27 13.24 -0.71 0.65
N LEU A 28 13.40 -1.77 -0.16
CA LEU A 28 12.39 -2.79 -0.25
C LEU A 28 12.52 -3.71 0.97
N PRO A 29 11.51 -3.76 1.87
CA PRO A 29 11.50 -4.74 2.93
C PRO A 29 11.55 -6.14 2.30
N SER A 30 12.24 -7.06 2.96
CA SER A 30 12.34 -8.43 2.46
C SER A 30 10.95 -9.02 2.22
N PRO A 31 10.80 -10.02 1.31
CA PRO A 31 9.52 -10.68 1.07
C PRO A 31 8.81 -11.16 2.35
N SER A 32 9.57 -11.49 3.39
CA SER A 32 9.06 -11.88 4.70
C SER A 32 8.50 -10.70 5.50
N GLU A 33 9.13 -9.54 5.44
CA GLU A 33 8.68 -8.30 6.10
C GLU A 33 7.48 -7.66 5.37
N LEU A 34 7.38 -7.84 4.06
CA LEU A 34 6.22 -7.47 3.25
C LEU A 34 4.93 -8.18 3.69
N VAL A 35 5.04 -9.33 4.35
CA VAL A 35 3.91 -10.18 4.77
C VAL A 35 3.49 -9.89 6.23
N SER A 36 4.00 -8.83 6.86
CA SER A 36 3.61 -8.45 8.22
C SER A 36 2.11 -8.11 8.29
N LYS A 37 1.30 -9.12 8.57
CA LYS A 37 -0.12 -8.98 8.88
C LYS A 37 -0.18 -8.60 10.35
N GLY A 38 -0.24 -7.30 10.63
CA GLY A 38 -0.40 -6.79 11.99
C GLY A 38 -1.55 -7.48 12.72
N GLU A 39 -1.36 -7.70 14.03
CA GLU A 39 -2.37 -8.28 14.90
C GLU A 39 -3.65 -7.42 14.89
N LYS A 40 -4.80 -8.08 14.89
CA LYS A 40 -6.11 -7.41 14.86
C LYS A 40 -6.95 -7.86 16.04
N GLU A 41 -7.30 -6.91 16.89
CA GLU A 41 -8.26 -7.11 17.96
C GLU A 41 -9.69 -6.84 17.46
N LYS A 42 -10.62 -7.73 17.78
CA LYS A 42 -12.03 -7.57 17.40
C LYS A 42 -12.75 -6.76 18.46
N ILE A 43 -13.23 -5.59 18.08
CA ILE A 43 -14.08 -4.74 18.92
C ILE A 43 -15.47 -4.59 18.29
N THR A 44 -16.47 -4.29 19.12
CA THR A 44 -17.80 -3.89 18.65
C THR A 44 -17.93 -2.38 18.81
N ILE A 45 -18.22 -1.67 17.73
CA ILE A 45 -18.38 -0.22 17.68
C ILE A 45 -19.59 0.15 16.82
N ALA A 46 -20.35 1.16 17.23
CA ALA A 46 -21.39 1.76 16.41
C ALA A 46 -20.78 2.87 15.55
N VAL A 47 -21.12 2.89 14.26
CA VAL A 47 -20.66 3.90 13.30
C VAL A 47 -21.86 4.52 12.57
N ASP A 48 -21.72 5.78 12.16
CA ASP A 48 -22.76 6.47 11.41
C ASP A 48 -23.12 5.73 10.12
N LYS A 49 -24.42 5.53 9.91
CA LYS A 49 -24.96 4.84 8.72
C LYS A 49 -24.49 5.50 7.43
N HIS A 50 -24.48 6.83 7.40
CA HIS A 50 -24.05 7.60 6.23
C HIS A 50 -22.59 7.28 5.85
N SER A 51 -21.68 7.35 6.82
CA SER A 51 -20.26 7.03 6.62
C SER A 51 -20.07 5.58 6.16
N LEU A 52 -20.77 4.63 6.78
CA LEU A 52 -20.71 3.22 6.40
C LEU A 52 -21.16 2.99 4.94
N ASP A 53 -22.22 3.67 4.50
CA ASP A 53 -22.74 3.53 3.13
C ASP A 53 -21.77 4.09 2.09
N LEU A 54 -21.04 5.17 2.40
CA LEU A 54 -19.96 5.70 1.55
C LEU A 54 -18.83 4.68 1.37
N PHE A 55 -18.35 4.07 2.47
CA PHE A 55 -17.32 3.04 2.41
C PHE A 55 -17.78 1.81 1.62
N LYS A 56 -19.03 1.35 1.82
CA LYS A 56 -19.60 0.23 1.04
C LYS A 56 -19.65 0.55 -0.45
N LYS A 57 -20.09 1.75 -0.83
CA LYS A 57 -20.17 2.18 -2.23
C LYS A 57 -18.79 2.20 -2.89
N TYR A 58 -17.79 2.72 -2.21
CA TYR A 58 -16.41 2.72 -2.70
C TYR A 58 -15.86 1.29 -2.81
N ALA A 59 -16.02 0.49 -1.76
CA ALA A 59 -15.53 -0.89 -1.73
C ALA A 59 -16.10 -1.74 -2.87
N LYS A 60 -17.40 -1.58 -3.19
CA LYS A 60 -18.04 -2.25 -4.32
C LYS A 60 -17.45 -1.84 -5.67
N ARG A 61 -17.06 -0.56 -5.85
CA ARG A 61 -16.45 -0.08 -7.09
C ARG A 61 -15.05 -0.65 -7.32
N HIS A 62 -14.30 -0.89 -6.26
CA HIS A 62 -12.89 -1.34 -6.32
C HIS A 62 -12.71 -2.82 -5.99
N ASN A 63 -13.80 -3.61 -5.96
CA ASN A 63 -13.82 -5.04 -5.64
C ASN A 63 -13.03 -5.40 -4.35
N THR A 64 -13.22 -4.60 -3.31
CA THR A 64 -12.50 -4.72 -2.03
C THR A 64 -13.50 -4.78 -0.86
N LYS A 65 -13.00 -5.10 0.34
CA LYS A 65 -13.80 -5.09 1.58
C LYS A 65 -13.76 -3.69 2.20
N TYR A 66 -14.89 -3.22 2.73
CA TYR A 66 -14.96 -1.90 3.37
C TYR A 66 -14.29 -1.88 4.77
N GLN A 67 -14.26 -3.03 5.47
CA GLN A 67 -13.67 -3.16 6.81
C GLN A 67 -12.20 -2.71 6.89
N PRO A 68 -11.27 -3.16 6.01
CA PRO A 68 -9.88 -2.68 6.05
C PRO A 68 -9.76 -1.19 5.75
N MET A 69 -10.68 -0.60 4.98
CA MET A 69 -10.67 0.85 4.74
C MET A 69 -10.97 1.63 6.02
N ILE A 70 -11.99 1.21 6.77
CA ILE A 70 -12.34 1.80 8.06
C ILE A 70 -11.15 1.66 9.03
N ASN A 71 -10.54 0.48 9.08
CA ASN A 71 -9.36 0.24 9.91
C ASN A 71 -8.17 1.13 9.52
N GLY A 72 -7.96 1.37 8.22
CA GLY A 72 -6.89 2.25 7.73
C GLY A 72 -7.08 3.71 8.16
N VAL A 73 -8.32 4.21 8.17
CA VAL A 73 -8.63 5.55 8.68
C VAL A 73 -8.36 5.65 10.17
N LEU A 74 -8.80 4.65 10.95
CA LEU A 74 -8.53 4.58 12.39
C LEU A 74 -7.03 4.55 12.70
N SER A 75 -6.28 3.70 11.99
CA SER A 75 -4.81 3.60 12.13
C SER A 75 -4.14 4.93 11.80
N SER A 76 -4.45 5.53 10.65
CA SER A 76 -3.84 6.79 10.23
C SER A 76 -4.12 7.94 11.21
N TYR A 77 -5.32 7.98 11.79
CA TYR A 77 -5.64 8.94 12.84
C TYR A 77 -4.81 8.70 14.11
N ALA A 78 -4.72 7.44 14.56
CA ALA A 78 -3.93 7.07 15.73
C ALA A 78 -2.44 7.38 15.53
N ASP A 79 -1.87 7.02 14.38
CA ASP A 79 -0.46 7.27 14.06
C ASP A 79 -0.16 8.77 14.00
N LYS A 80 -1.09 9.57 13.49
CA LYS A 80 -0.88 11.01 13.33
C LYS A 80 -1.05 11.80 14.64
N PHE A 81 -1.96 11.38 15.52
CA PHE A 81 -2.40 12.19 16.66
C PHE A 81 -2.17 11.55 18.03
N LEU A 82 -2.02 10.24 18.11
CA LEU A 82 -1.88 9.50 19.36
C LEU A 82 -0.48 8.93 19.57
N ASN A 83 0.23 8.57 18.49
CA ASN A 83 1.66 8.27 18.55
C ASN A 83 2.46 9.58 18.59
N LYS A 84 3.14 9.82 19.71
CA LYS A 84 4.05 10.94 19.93
C LYS A 84 5.46 10.40 20.16
#